data_AF-A0A813GSX1-F1
#
_entry.id   AF-A0A813GSX1-F1
#
_cell.length_a   1.000
_cell.length_b   1.000
_cell.length_c   1.000
_cell.angle_alpha   90.00
_cell.angle_beta   90.00
_cell.angle_gamma   90.00
#
_symmetry.space_group_name_H-M   'P 1'
#
loop_
_entity.id
_entity.type
_entity.pdbx_description
1 polymer ?
#
loop_
_entity_poly.entity_id
_entity_poly.type
_entity_poly.pdbx_seq_one_letter_code
_entity_poly.pdbx_strand_id
1 'polypeptide(L)'
;MQAMMQQGMPPWAMMQGTMGGMMPQGGAPAGDNPYAAAGHYYPGYAAAYGGAGAQQYVDPYGRPYQMPGYGSAPAGYAQAPAYVAPAPAPAAADASRVEEARQQAMKQLEERRQQAEEVKKKLAAEHSATAAIRIAISNLQMGQSDNLEPLRKILDTVVSKEMANTGSQEKPIKNEVDKAVKESKEREDMMKELRGLVKISEDHLKMTAELIRKAMTLQDEKDREDHLKQLEKARLDADTMADAQRYFTDDRAKEMDTLISATKGPAAVELRLTVAKLSKQTTELKQMSTNAAGLIQEGKARQQRREDSSLSVFQITVWYDVLLVLLLVLLLLLWLFCCCLL
;
A
#
# COMPACT_ATOMS: atom_id res chain seq x y z
N MET A 1 53.88 8.55 40.41
CA MET A 1 52.43 8.50 40.69
C MET A 1 51.70 8.37 39.36
N GLN A 2 51.13 7.19 39.08
CA GLN A 2 50.44 6.85 37.85
C GLN A 2 49.06 7.52 37.81
N ALA A 3 48.78 8.27 36.74
CA ALA A 3 47.44 8.79 36.45
C ALA A 3 46.62 7.70 35.74
N MET A 4 45.58 7.21 36.41
CA MET A 4 44.55 6.35 35.81
C MET A 4 43.78 7.15 34.76
N MET A 5 43.92 6.78 33.49
CA MET A 5 43.02 7.19 32.42
C MET A 5 41.70 6.42 32.56
N GLN A 6 40.68 7.04 33.15
CA GLN A 6 39.29 6.59 32.96
C GLN A 6 38.77 7.18 31.64
N GLN A 7 38.76 6.37 30.58
CA GLN A 7 37.97 6.66 29.39
C GLN A 7 36.49 6.41 29.72
N GLY A 8 35.77 7.49 30.02
CA GLY A 8 34.31 7.45 30.06
C GLY A 8 33.77 7.18 28.64
N MET A 9 33.02 6.11 28.49
CA MET A 9 32.28 5.84 27.24
C MET A 9 31.28 6.97 26.97
N PRO A 10 31.11 7.41 25.71
CA PRO A 10 30.17 8.46 25.38
C PRO A 10 28.71 7.99 25.58
N PRO A 11 27.79 8.89 25.99
CA PRO A 11 26.41 8.55 26.39
C PRO A 11 25.59 7.77 25.34
N TRP A 12 25.94 7.86 24.05
CA TRP A 12 25.23 7.15 22.99
C TRP A 12 25.57 5.65 22.93
N ALA A 13 26.70 5.22 23.50
CA ALA A 13 27.09 3.80 23.53
C ALA A 13 26.29 2.97 24.53
N MET A 14 25.63 3.61 25.52
CA MET A 14 24.80 2.91 26.51
C MET A 14 23.34 2.71 26.06
N MET A 15 22.92 3.26 24.91
CA MET A 15 21.53 3.13 24.44
C MET A 15 21.25 1.88 23.59
N GLN A 16 22.24 1.00 23.33
CA GLN A 16 22.04 -0.26 22.61
C GLN A 16 21.94 -1.51 23.51
N GLY A 17 21.89 -1.35 24.83
CA GLY A 17 22.15 -2.45 25.77
C GLY A 17 21.10 -2.71 26.84
N THR A 18 19.79 -2.72 26.55
CA THR A 18 18.77 -3.33 27.42
C THR A 18 17.55 -3.82 26.62
N MET A 19 17.75 -4.71 25.64
CA MET A 19 16.68 -5.65 25.28
C MET A 19 16.67 -6.79 26.28
N GLY A 20 16.00 -6.56 27.41
CA GLY A 20 15.64 -7.61 28.35
C GLY A 20 14.71 -8.61 27.67
N GLY A 21 15.21 -9.83 27.45
CA GLY A 21 14.39 -10.97 27.12
C GLY A 21 13.47 -11.29 28.29
N MET A 22 12.20 -10.91 28.17
CA MET A 22 11.11 -11.52 28.93
C MET A 22 10.38 -12.48 28.01
N MET A 23 10.58 -13.77 28.26
CA MET A 23 9.72 -14.83 27.75
C MET A 23 8.30 -14.65 28.30
N PRO A 24 7.24 -14.73 27.48
CA PRO A 24 5.92 -15.08 27.97
C PRO A 24 5.76 -16.61 27.94
N GLN A 25 5.57 -17.17 29.11
CA GLN A 25 5.17 -18.55 29.35
C GLN A 25 3.66 -18.68 29.10
N GLY A 26 3.28 -19.56 28.17
CA GLY A 26 2.06 -20.36 28.18
C GLY A 26 0.70 -19.65 28.12
N GLY A 27 0.09 -19.64 26.94
CA GLY A 27 -1.34 -19.41 26.77
C GLY A 27 -1.75 -19.59 25.30
N ALA A 28 -2.35 -20.74 24.97
CA ALA A 28 -2.87 -21.03 23.63
C ALA A 28 -3.94 -20.00 23.21
N PRO A 29 -4.07 -19.74 21.91
CA PRO A 29 -5.35 -20.04 21.29
C PRO A 29 -5.23 -20.72 19.92
N ALA A 30 -6.36 -21.30 19.54
CA ALA A 30 -6.66 -22.04 18.33
C ALA A 30 -6.27 -21.36 17.01
N GLY A 31 -6.11 -22.20 15.98
CA GLY A 31 -6.56 -21.85 14.63
C GLY A 31 -5.47 -21.72 13.58
N ASP A 32 -5.46 -22.71 12.69
CA ASP A 32 -5.27 -22.56 11.24
C ASP A 32 -3.84 -22.41 10.69
N ASN A 33 -3.34 -23.56 10.25
CA ASN A 33 -2.20 -23.71 9.36
C ASN A 33 -2.71 -24.01 7.94
N PRO A 34 -2.51 -23.14 6.93
CA PRO A 34 -2.88 -23.44 5.55
C PRO A 34 -1.61 -23.68 4.71
N TYR A 35 -1.04 -24.89 4.73
CA TYR A 35 -0.11 -25.34 3.69
C TYR A 35 -0.12 -26.88 3.58
N ALA A 36 -1.06 -27.39 2.79
CA ALA A 36 -0.88 -28.60 2.00
C ALA A 36 -1.36 -28.22 0.59
N ALA A 37 -0.42 -27.86 -0.29
CA ALA A 37 0.21 -28.78 -1.23
C ALA A 37 -0.70 -29.13 -2.42
N ALA A 38 -0.16 -28.82 -3.60
CA ALA A 38 -0.69 -29.08 -4.93
C ALA A 38 -1.43 -30.42 -5.07
N GLY A 39 -2.63 -30.34 -5.64
CA GLY A 39 -3.39 -31.50 -6.08
C GLY A 39 -4.47 -31.06 -7.06
N HIS A 40 -4.26 -31.36 -8.34
CA HIS A 40 -5.27 -31.24 -9.37
C HIS A 40 -6.52 -32.05 -8.97
N TYR A 41 -7.64 -31.38 -8.73
CA TYR A 41 -8.94 -32.05 -8.55
C TYR A 41 -9.85 -31.79 -9.75
N TYR A 42 -10.03 -32.85 -10.53
CA TYR A 42 -11.15 -33.05 -11.45
C TYR A 42 -12.49 -32.94 -10.70
N PRO A 43 -13.53 -32.30 -11.27
CA PRO A 43 -14.85 -32.28 -10.65
C PRO A 43 -15.59 -33.57 -11.03
N GLY A 44 -15.49 -34.58 -10.18
CA GLY A 44 -16.20 -35.84 -10.38
C GLY A 44 -16.16 -36.71 -9.14
N TYR A 45 -17.28 -36.72 -8.40
CA TYR A 45 -17.70 -37.71 -7.40
C TYR A 45 -17.04 -37.75 -6.01
N ALA A 46 -17.94 -37.90 -5.02
CA ALA A 46 -17.78 -38.22 -3.59
C ALA A 46 -17.30 -37.07 -2.67
N ALA A 47 -17.80 -36.89 -1.44
CA ALA A 47 -18.53 -37.80 -0.57
C ALA A 47 -19.47 -37.01 0.35
N ALA A 48 -20.63 -37.59 0.59
CA ALA A 48 -21.50 -37.27 1.70
C ALA A 48 -20.89 -37.83 2.99
N TYR A 49 -20.71 -37.00 4.02
CA TYR A 49 -20.74 -37.43 5.42
C TYR A 49 -21.13 -36.22 6.29
N GLY A 50 -22.11 -36.46 7.17
CA GLY A 50 -22.89 -35.43 7.85
C GLY A 50 -22.15 -34.62 8.92
N GLY A 51 -22.62 -33.39 9.09
CA GLY A 51 -22.30 -32.51 10.20
C GLY A 51 -23.43 -31.49 10.37
N ALA A 52 -24.10 -31.53 11.51
CA ALA A 52 -25.24 -30.68 11.84
C ALA A 52 -24.82 -29.21 11.97
N GLY A 53 -25.43 -28.37 11.14
CA GLY A 53 -25.27 -26.91 11.15
C GLY A 53 -25.67 -26.38 9.78
N ALA A 54 -26.89 -25.86 9.67
CA ALA A 54 -27.48 -25.39 8.42
C ALA A 54 -26.70 -24.20 7.85
N GLN A 55 -25.61 -24.46 7.14
CA GLN A 55 -24.98 -23.50 6.24
C GLN A 55 -25.72 -23.56 4.91
N GLN A 56 -26.48 -22.50 4.64
CA GLN A 56 -27.07 -22.27 3.33
C GLN A 56 -25.95 -22.22 2.30
N TYR A 57 -25.96 -23.17 1.36
CA TYR A 57 -25.09 -23.09 0.19
C TYR A 57 -25.46 -21.79 -0.56
N VAL A 58 -24.50 -20.89 -0.68
CA VAL A 58 -24.63 -19.64 -1.43
C VAL A 58 -23.79 -19.80 -2.69
N ASP A 59 -24.37 -19.49 -3.84
CA ASP A 59 -23.64 -19.55 -5.11
C ASP A 59 -22.54 -18.46 -5.18
N PRO A 60 -21.63 -18.48 -6.17
CA PRO A 60 -20.60 -17.44 -6.34
C PRO A 60 -21.15 -16.01 -6.53
N TYR A 61 -22.46 -15.84 -6.67
CA TYR A 61 -23.16 -14.57 -6.86
C TYR A 61 -23.95 -14.13 -5.63
N GLY A 62 -23.74 -14.76 -4.46
CA GLY A 62 -24.36 -14.34 -3.21
C GLY A 62 -25.84 -14.69 -3.10
N ARG A 63 -26.37 -15.56 -3.98
CA ARG A 63 -27.76 -15.99 -3.92
C ARG A 63 -27.88 -17.25 -3.07
N PRO A 64 -28.75 -17.27 -2.04
CA PRO A 64 -29.02 -18.49 -1.31
C PRO A 64 -29.63 -19.50 -2.29
N TYR A 65 -29.07 -20.71 -2.32
CA TYR A 65 -29.58 -21.79 -3.15
C TYR A 65 -30.94 -22.23 -2.60
N GLN A 66 -32.02 -21.58 -3.07
CA GLN A 66 -33.37 -22.10 -2.89
C GLN A 66 -33.48 -23.34 -3.77
N MET A 67 -33.30 -24.52 -3.18
CA MET A 67 -33.72 -25.79 -3.77
C MET A 67 -35.21 -25.64 -4.15
N PRO A 68 -35.56 -25.65 -5.45
CA PRO A 68 -36.95 -25.69 -5.85
C PRO A 68 -37.46 -27.10 -5.54
N GLY A 69 -38.22 -27.26 -4.45
CA GLY A 69 -39.08 -28.44 -4.31
C GLY A 69 -39.15 -29.18 -2.98
N TYR A 70 -38.61 -28.68 -1.87
CA TYR A 70 -38.85 -29.30 -0.56
C TYR A 70 -39.39 -28.30 0.46
N GLY A 71 -40.66 -27.94 0.30
CA GLY A 71 -41.38 -27.09 1.24
C GLY A 71 -42.88 -27.24 1.07
N SER A 72 -43.51 -27.93 2.02
CA SER A 72 -44.95 -28.05 2.26
C SER A 72 -45.80 -28.58 1.09
N ALA A 73 -46.15 -29.86 1.20
CA ALA A 73 -47.29 -30.43 0.48
C ALA A 73 -48.55 -29.58 0.78
N PRO A 74 -49.26 -29.05 -0.23
CA PRO A 74 -50.55 -28.44 0.00
C PRO A 74 -51.54 -29.54 0.43
N ALA A 75 -52.05 -29.42 1.65
CA ALA A 75 -53.18 -30.21 2.14
C ALA A 75 -54.42 -29.82 1.32
N GLY A 76 -54.63 -30.53 0.23
CA GLY A 76 -55.72 -30.31 -0.70
C GLY A 76 -55.77 -31.46 -1.69
N TYR A 77 -56.17 -32.64 -1.22
CA TYR A 77 -56.64 -33.70 -2.10
C TYR A 77 -57.93 -33.22 -2.77
N ALA A 78 -57.76 -32.42 -3.83
CA ALA A 78 -58.82 -32.16 -4.78
C ALA A 78 -59.12 -33.50 -5.48
N GLN A 79 -60.33 -33.98 -5.21
CA GLN A 79 -61.01 -35.12 -5.77
C GLN A 79 -60.58 -35.39 -7.23
N ALA A 80 -60.11 -36.62 -7.50
CA ALA A 80 -59.87 -37.07 -8.86
C ALA A 80 -61.13 -36.82 -9.70
N PRO A 81 -61.05 -36.13 -10.86
CA PRO A 81 -62.20 -35.91 -11.70
C PRO A 81 -62.82 -37.26 -12.06
N ALA A 82 -64.15 -37.35 -11.93
CA ALA A 82 -64.91 -38.53 -12.24
C ALA A 82 -64.52 -39.07 -13.63
N TYR A 83 -64.25 -40.38 -13.69
CA TYR A 83 -63.99 -41.09 -14.93
C TYR A 83 -65.23 -40.99 -15.83
N VAL A 84 -65.22 -40.02 -16.76
CA VAL A 84 -66.24 -39.90 -17.79
C VAL A 84 -65.93 -40.97 -18.84
N ALA A 85 -66.86 -41.91 -19.00
CA ALA A 85 -66.75 -42.98 -19.99
C ALA A 85 -66.49 -42.40 -21.40
N PRO A 86 -65.57 -43.01 -22.17
CA PRO A 86 -65.24 -42.53 -23.51
C PRO A 86 -66.49 -42.57 -24.40
N ALA A 87 -66.87 -41.40 -24.91
CA ALA A 87 -67.92 -41.27 -25.91
C ALA A 87 -67.58 -42.11 -27.16
N PRO A 88 -68.58 -42.75 -27.80
CA PRO A 88 -68.35 -43.61 -28.95
C PRO A 88 -67.67 -42.85 -30.09
N ALA A 89 -66.63 -43.48 -30.64
CA ALA A 89 -65.78 -42.95 -31.70
C ALA A 89 -66.62 -42.47 -32.91
N PRO A 90 -66.48 -41.21 -33.35
CA PRO A 90 -66.99 -40.80 -34.64
C PRO A 90 -66.22 -41.53 -35.75
N ALA A 91 -66.98 -41.95 -36.75
CA ALA A 91 -66.60 -42.85 -37.83
C ALA A 91 -65.33 -42.43 -38.60
N ALA A 92 -64.69 -43.45 -39.18
CA ALA A 92 -63.38 -43.51 -39.85
C ALA A 92 -63.20 -42.66 -41.13
N ALA A 93 -63.76 -41.44 -41.20
CA ALA A 93 -63.71 -40.60 -42.40
C ALA A 93 -62.69 -39.44 -42.35
N ASP A 94 -62.02 -39.18 -41.21
CA ASP A 94 -61.15 -37.98 -41.04
C ASP A 94 -59.68 -38.32 -40.65
N ALA A 95 -59.23 -39.56 -40.89
CA ALA A 95 -57.85 -39.98 -40.59
C ALA A 95 -56.79 -39.16 -41.33
N SER A 96 -57.08 -38.70 -42.56
CA SER A 96 -56.14 -37.86 -43.33
C SER A 96 -55.99 -36.45 -42.74
N ARG A 97 -57.06 -35.83 -42.25
CA ARG A 97 -57.00 -34.52 -41.57
C ARG A 97 -56.27 -34.59 -40.23
N VAL A 98 -56.38 -35.70 -39.52
CA VAL A 98 -55.64 -35.95 -38.27
C VAL A 98 -54.15 -36.14 -38.56
N GLU A 99 -53.80 -36.83 -39.65
CA GLU A 99 -52.40 -37.00 -40.09
C GLU A 99 -51.79 -35.66 -40.56
N GLU A 100 -52.53 -34.85 -41.32
CA GLU A 100 -52.11 -33.50 -41.74
C GLU A 100 -51.93 -32.56 -40.55
N ALA A 101 -52.82 -32.58 -39.57
CA ALA A 101 -52.70 -31.80 -38.34
C ALA A 101 -51.46 -32.22 -37.52
N ARG A 102 -51.14 -33.51 -37.48
CA ARG A 102 -49.90 -34.02 -36.85
C ARG A 102 -48.65 -33.55 -37.58
N GLN A 103 -48.65 -33.58 -38.91
CA GLN A 103 -47.51 -33.10 -39.71
C GLN A 103 -47.29 -31.59 -39.55
N GLN A 104 -48.37 -30.80 -39.51
CA GLN A 104 -48.29 -29.36 -39.25
C GLN A 104 -47.79 -29.06 -37.82
N ALA A 105 -48.27 -29.80 -36.82
CA ALA A 105 -47.79 -29.66 -35.45
C ALA A 105 -46.30 -30.02 -35.30
N MET A 106 -45.83 -31.07 -36.00
CA MET A 106 -44.41 -31.44 -36.03
C MET A 106 -43.55 -30.34 -36.67
N LYS A 107 -43.98 -29.76 -37.79
CA LYS A 107 -43.27 -28.64 -38.43
C LYS A 107 -43.16 -27.41 -37.52
N GLN A 108 -44.26 -27.02 -36.85
CA GLN A 108 -44.23 -25.90 -35.92
C GLN A 108 -43.33 -26.16 -34.71
N LEU A 109 -43.27 -27.41 -34.22
CA LEU A 109 -42.39 -27.78 -33.12
C LEU A 109 -40.92 -27.72 -33.52
N GLU A 110 -40.59 -28.14 -34.75
CA GLU A 110 -39.24 -28.08 -35.30
C GLU A 110 -38.79 -26.64 -35.59
N GLU A 111 -39.66 -25.79 -36.14
CA GLU A 111 -39.40 -24.35 -36.32
C GLU A 111 -39.18 -23.66 -34.96
N ARG A 112 -40.00 -23.96 -33.95
CA ARG A 112 -39.79 -23.43 -32.58
C ARG A 112 -38.50 -23.93 -31.96
N ARG A 113 -38.10 -25.18 -32.24
CA ARG A 113 -36.82 -25.73 -31.77
C ARG A 113 -35.65 -25.01 -32.43
N GLN A 114 -35.70 -24.75 -33.73
CA GLN A 114 -34.67 -24.00 -34.44
C GLN A 114 -34.56 -22.56 -33.90
N GLN A 115 -35.68 -21.87 -33.71
CA GLN A 115 -35.70 -20.54 -33.10
C GLN A 115 -35.12 -20.54 -31.68
N ALA A 116 -35.46 -21.54 -30.86
CA ALA A 116 -34.91 -21.67 -29.50
C ALA A 116 -33.40 -21.94 -29.51
N GLU A 117 -32.90 -22.75 -30.44
CA GLU A 117 -31.46 -23.01 -30.60
C GLU A 117 -30.69 -21.76 -31.07
N GLU A 118 -31.24 -20.97 -31.98
CA GLU A 118 -30.65 -19.69 -32.41
C GLU A 118 -30.59 -18.66 -31.28
N VAL A 119 -31.68 -18.53 -30.51
CA VAL A 119 -31.71 -17.64 -29.34
C VAL A 119 -30.68 -18.09 -28.30
N LYS A 120 -30.56 -19.40 -28.05
CA LYS A 120 -29.56 -19.94 -27.13
C LYS A 120 -28.13 -19.66 -27.60
N LYS A 121 -27.84 -19.78 -28.91
CA LYS A 121 -26.53 -19.44 -29.48
C LYS A 121 -26.21 -17.94 -29.33
N LYS A 122 -27.18 -17.06 -29.57
CA LYS A 122 -27.03 -15.61 -29.37
C LYS A 122 -26.75 -15.27 -27.91
N LEU A 123 -27.53 -15.81 -26.98
CA LEU A 123 -27.31 -15.62 -25.53
C LEU A 123 -25.94 -16.16 -25.08
N ALA A 124 -25.51 -17.31 -25.60
CA ALA A 124 -24.18 -17.85 -25.29
C ALA A 124 -23.05 -16.93 -25.80
N ALA A 125 -23.21 -16.33 -26.99
CA ALA A 125 -22.27 -15.36 -27.52
C ALA A 125 -22.23 -14.08 -26.68
N GLU A 126 -23.39 -13.55 -26.28
CA GLU A 126 -23.51 -12.38 -25.39
C GLU A 126 -22.82 -12.61 -24.04
N HIS A 127 -23.04 -13.77 -23.43
CA HIS A 127 -22.39 -14.14 -22.17
C HIS A 127 -20.88 -14.29 -22.33
N SER A 128 -20.42 -14.89 -23.42
CA SER A 128 -19.00 -15.05 -23.71
C SER A 128 -18.30 -13.70 -23.90
N ALA A 129 -18.88 -12.80 -24.70
CA ALA A 129 -18.37 -11.45 -24.94
C ALA A 129 -18.31 -10.64 -23.63
N THR A 130 -19.38 -10.69 -22.85
CA THR A 130 -19.45 -10.01 -21.54
C THR A 130 -18.40 -10.55 -20.56
N ALA A 131 -18.22 -11.87 -20.50
CA ALA A 131 -17.22 -12.50 -19.65
C ALA A 131 -15.79 -12.10 -20.05
N ALA A 132 -15.49 -12.07 -21.36
CA ALA A 132 -14.18 -11.66 -21.87
C ALA A 132 -13.83 -10.22 -21.45
N ILE A 133 -14.76 -9.28 -21.59
CA ILE A 133 -14.56 -7.88 -21.17
C ILE A 133 -14.36 -7.80 -19.65
N ARG A 134 -15.19 -8.51 -18.86
CA ARG A 134 -15.07 -8.51 -17.39
C ARG A 134 -13.76 -9.13 -16.89
N ILE A 135 -13.25 -10.16 -17.57
CA ILE A 135 -11.93 -10.72 -17.28
C ILE A 135 -10.85 -9.67 -17.56
N ALA A 136 -10.93 -8.94 -18.68
CA ALA A 136 -9.97 -7.88 -18.99
C ALA A 136 -10.02 -6.72 -17.97
N ILE A 137 -11.22 -6.32 -17.53
CA ILE A 137 -11.41 -5.34 -16.44
C ILE A 137 -10.78 -5.87 -15.14
N SER A 138 -11.03 -7.12 -14.77
CA SER A 138 -10.47 -7.72 -13.56
C SER A 138 -8.94 -7.77 -13.61
N ASN A 139 -8.36 -8.13 -14.75
CA ASN A 139 -6.92 -8.12 -14.95
C ASN A 139 -6.35 -6.70 -14.82
N LEU A 140 -7.02 -5.69 -15.35
CA LEU A 140 -6.64 -4.29 -15.17
C LEU A 140 -6.70 -3.86 -13.69
N GLN A 141 -7.76 -4.25 -12.97
CA GLN A 141 -7.91 -3.95 -11.54
C GLN A 141 -6.83 -4.63 -10.68
N MET A 142 -6.36 -5.81 -11.07
CA MET A 142 -5.31 -6.58 -10.37
C MET A 142 -3.89 -6.26 -10.82
N GLY A 143 -3.74 -5.59 -11.96
CA GLY A 143 -2.45 -5.31 -12.59
C GLY A 143 -1.57 -4.37 -11.78
N GLN A 144 -0.31 -4.73 -11.60
CA GLN A 144 0.70 -3.87 -10.97
C GLN A 144 0.91 -2.59 -11.79
N SER A 145 1.43 -1.55 -11.13
CA SER A 145 1.58 -0.22 -11.74
C SER A 145 2.42 -0.23 -13.03
N ASP A 146 3.45 -1.07 -13.09
CA ASP A 146 4.34 -1.19 -14.26
C ASP A 146 3.67 -1.86 -15.48
N ASN A 147 2.57 -2.59 -15.27
CA ASN A 147 1.86 -3.35 -16.29
C ASN A 147 0.52 -2.72 -16.69
N LEU A 148 0.18 -1.55 -16.16
CA LEU A 148 -1.11 -0.89 -16.40
C LEU A 148 -1.35 -0.53 -17.86
N GLU A 149 -0.34 0.03 -18.52
CA GLU A 149 -0.49 0.45 -19.90
C GLU A 149 -0.69 -0.71 -20.89
N PRO A 150 0.08 -1.81 -20.83
CA PRO A 150 -0.23 -3.03 -21.59
C PRO A 150 -1.64 -3.56 -21.32
N LEU A 151 -2.08 -3.59 -20.07
CA LEU A 151 -3.42 -4.08 -19.70
C LEU A 151 -4.55 -3.21 -20.25
N ARG A 152 -4.38 -1.88 -20.28
CA ARG A 152 -5.35 -0.98 -20.94
C ARG A 152 -5.44 -1.24 -22.43
N LYS A 153 -4.32 -1.44 -23.12
CA LYS A 153 -4.31 -1.80 -24.55
C LYS A 153 -5.02 -3.13 -24.82
N ILE A 154 -4.84 -4.12 -23.93
CA ILE A 154 -5.56 -5.40 -24.00
C ILE A 154 -7.06 -5.17 -23.82
N LEU A 155 -7.47 -4.38 -22.81
CA LEU A 155 -8.87 -4.04 -22.58
C LEU A 155 -9.49 -3.34 -23.79
N ASP A 156 -8.81 -2.33 -24.35
CA ASP A 156 -9.28 -1.59 -25.53
C ASP A 156 -9.46 -2.52 -26.73
N THR A 157 -8.56 -3.50 -26.91
CA THR A 157 -8.65 -4.51 -27.97
C THR A 157 -9.84 -5.44 -27.77
N VAL A 158 -10.05 -5.95 -26.54
CA VAL A 158 -11.18 -6.83 -26.20
C VAL A 158 -12.50 -6.08 -26.34
N VAL A 159 -12.56 -4.83 -25.88
CA VAL A 159 -13.74 -3.96 -26.01
C VAL A 159 -14.05 -3.69 -27.47
N SER A 160 -13.07 -3.31 -28.28
CA SER A 160 -13.28 -3.06 -29.72
C SER A 160 -13.79 -4.30 -30.46
N LYS A 161 -13.41 -5.50 -30.01
CA LYS A 161 -13.81 -6.77 -30.63
C LYS A 161 -15.17 -7.28 -30.14
N GLU A 162 -15.42 -7.24 -28.84
CA GLU A 162 -16.53 -7.97 -28.20
C GLU A 162 -17.71 -7.06 -27.80
N MET A 163 -17.54 -5.73 -27.75
CA MET A 163 -18.60 -4.81 -27.28
C MET A 163 -19.89 -4.92 -28.10
N ALA A 164 -19.78 -5.01 -29.44
CA ALA A 164 -20.94 -5.17 -30.32
C ALA A 164 -21.73 -6.49 -30.08
N ASN A 165 -21.07 -7.50 -29.50
CA ASN A 165 -21.67 -8.80 -29.22
C ASN A 165 -22.32 -8.87 -27.82
N THR A 166 -22.27 -7.81 -27.01
CA THR A 166 -22.85 -7.82 -25.65
C THR A 166 -24.37 -7.56 -25.60
N GLY A 167 -24.98 -7.17 -26.73
CA GLY A 167 -26.42 -7.00 -26.87
C GLY A 167 -26.99 -5.98 -25.87
N SER A 168 -27.92 -6.43 -25.03
CA SER A 168 -28.57 -5.56 -24.02
C SER A 168 -27.63 -5.02 -22.93
N GLN A 169 -26.45 -5.63 -22.77
CA GLN A 169 -25.47 -5.28 -21.73
C GLN A 169 -24.43 -4.24 -22.19
N GLU A 170 -24.51 -3.73 -23.43
CA GLU A 170 -23.51 -2.82 -23.98
C GLU A 170 -23.31 -1.56 -23.11
N LYS A 171 -24.40 -0.88 -22.72
CA LYS A 171 -24.34 0.33 -21.89
C LYS A 171 -23.73 0.10 -20.50
N PRO A 172 -24.20 -0.87 -19.68
CA PRO A 172 -23.63 -1.10 -18.36
C PRO A 172 -22.16 -1.55 -18.45
N ILE A 173 -21.81 -2.41 -19.41
CA ILE A 173 -20.43 -2.86 -19.58
C ILE A 173 -19.51 -1.72 -20.04
N LYS A 174 -19.98 -0.85 -20.93
CA LYS A 174 -19.23 0.35 -21.30
C LYS A 174 -18.97 1.26 -20.10
N ASN A 175 -19.95 1.48 -19.24
CA ASN A 175 -19.77 2.24 -18.00
C ASN A 175 -18.76 1.57 -17.05
N GLU A 176 -18.77 0.23 -16.93
CA GLU A 176 -17.78 -0.53 -16.15
C GLU A 176 -16.36 -0.36 -16.73
N VAL A 177 -16.22 -0.42 -18.06
CA VAL A 177 -14.95 -0.20 -18.78
C VAL A 177 -14.42 1.22 -18.56
N ASP A 178 -15.24 2.24 -18.81
CA ASP A 178 -14.86 3.64 -18.67
C ASP A 178 -14.42 3.95 -17.23
N LYS A 179 -15.14 3.41 -16.25
CA LYS A 179 -14.79 3.50 -14.83
C LYS A 179 -13.45 2.82 -14.53
N ALA A 180 -13.24 1.59 -15.00
CA ALA A 180 -12.00 0.85 -14.77
C ALA A 180 -10.78 1.53 -15.41
N VAL A 181 -10.95 2.12 -16.61
CA VAL A 181 -9.89 2.88 -17.29
C VAL A 181 -9.56 4.15 -16.52
N LYS A 182 -10.58 4.88 -16.02
CA LYS A 182 -10.38 6.07 -15.19
C LYS A 182 -9.64 5.75 -13.89
N GLU A 183 -10.12 4.76 -13.13
CA GLU A 183 -9.49 4.31 -11.88
C GLU A 183 -8.05 3.80 -12.10
N SER A 184 -7.80 3.11 -13.22
CA SER A 184 -6.45 2.66 -13.58
C SER A 184 -5.50 3.83 -13.85
N LYS A 185 -5.96 4.92 -14.47
CA LYS A 185 -5.14 6.12 -14.70
C LYS A 185 -4.85 6.86 -13.39
N GLU A 186 -5.88 7.07 -12.57
CA GLU A 186 -5.73 7.69 -11.25
C GLU A 186 -4.75 6.90 -10.37
N ARG A 187 -4.81 5.56 -10.41
CA ARG A 187 -3.85 4.69 -9.71
C ARG A 187 -2.42 4.86 -10.22
N GLU A 188 -2.23 4.93 -11.53
CA GLU A 188 -0.91 5.10 -12.13
C GLU A 188 -0.28 6.44 -11.74
N ASP A 189 -1.05 7.53 -11.86
CA ASP A 189 -0.60 8.87 -11.49
C ASP A 189 -0.24 8.94 -10.01
N MET A 190 -1.10 8.40 -9.14
CA MET A 190 -0.84 8.32 -7.70
C MET A 190 0.41 7.50 -7.37
N MET A 191 0.58 6.34 -8.01
CA MET A 191 1.77 5.50 -7.81
C MET A 191 3.06 6.20 -8.30
N LYS A 192 2.98 6.93 -9.40
CA LYS A 192 4.10 7.71 -9.93
C LYS A 192 4.53 8.82 -8.97
N GLU A 193 3.57 9.56 -8.43
CA GLU A 193 3.82 10.59 -7.41
C GLU A 193 4.39 9.99 -6.12
N LEU A 194 3.78 8.93 -5.58
CA LEU A 194 4.25 8.24 -4.38
C LEU A 194 5.68 7.70 -4.53
N ARG A 195 5.99 7.05 -5.66
CA ARG A 195 7.33 6.56 -5.97
C ARG A 195 8.34 7.71 -6.10
N GLY A 196 7.91 8.83 -6.68
CA GLY A 196 8.71 10.07 -6.76
C GLY A 196 9.08 10.60 -5.38
N LEU A 197 8.08 10.73 -4.49
CA LEU A 197 8.30 11.18 -3.10
C LEU A 197 9.21 10.23 -2.33
N VAL A 198 9.00 8.92 -2.45
CA VAL A 198 9.82 7.89 -1.80
C VAL A 198 11.29 7.95 -2.24
N LYS A 199 11.53 8.22 -3.52
CA LYS A 199 12.89 8.35 -4.05
C LYS A 199 13.59 9.60 -3.51
N ILE A 200 12.89 10.74 -3.53
CA ILE A 200 13.44 12.01 -3.02
C ILE A 200 13.79 11.91 -1.53
N SER A 201 12.93 11.31 -0.70
CA SER A 201 13.25 11.08 0.71
C SER A 201 14.42 10.13 0.91
N GLU A 202 14.52 9.05 0.12
CA GLU A 202 15.62 8.10 0.23
C GLU A 202 16.97 8.76 -0.09
N ASP A 203 17.02 9.59 -1.14
CA ASP A 203 18.22 10.33 -1.53
C ASP A 203 18.59 11.38 -0.46
N HIS A 204 17.60 12.07 0.11
CA HIS A 204 17.84 13.03 1.20
C HIS A 204 18.33 12.36 2.48
N LEU A 205 17.76 11.21 2.86
CA LEU A 205 18.21 10.42 4.02
C LEU A 205 19.69 9.99 3.86
N LYS A 206 20.08 9.53 2.66
CA LYS A 206 21.46 9.16 2.37
C LYS A 206 22.40 10.37 2.47
N MET A 207 22.04 11.49 1.85
CA MET A 207 22.81 12.74 1.89
C MET A 207 23.01 13.22 3.34
N THR A 208 21.94 13.31 4.13
CA THR A 208 22.03 13.78 5.53
C THR A 208 22.84 12.82 6.39
N ALA A 209 22.70 11.50 6.21
CA ALA A 209 23.50 10.51 6.92
C ALA A 209 25.02 10.65 6.61
N GLU A 210 25.37 10.93 5.36
CA GLU A 210 26.76 11.21 4.97
C GLU A 210 27.30 12.50 5.58
N LEU A 211 26.49 13.57 5.62
CA LEU A 211 26.86 14.83 6.28
C LEU A 211 27.10 14.63 7.78
N ILE A 212 26.23 13.88 8.46
CA ILE A 212 26.42 13.49 9.87
C ILE A 212 27.74 12.75 10.04
N ARG A 213 28.00 11.73 9.20
CA ARG A 213 29.23 10.94 9.26
C ARG A 213 30.47 11.83 9.10
N LYS A 214 30.50 12.71 8.09
CA LYS A 214 31.61 13.63 7.84
C LYS A 214 31.83 14.59 9.01
N ALA A 215 30.75 15.19 9.53
CA ALA A 215 30.82 16.10 10.67
C ALA A 215 31.39 15.44 11.94
N MET A 216 31.18 14.13 12.12
CA MET A 216 31.74 13.37 13.25
C MET A 216 33.21 12.99 13.07
N THR A 217 33.69 12.81 11.84
CA THR A 217 35.06 12.36 11.55
C THR A 217 36.08 13.49 11.43
N LEU A 218 35.64 14.73 11.21
CA LEU A 218 36.54 15.85 10.98
C LEU A 218 37.27 16.26 12.26
N GLN A 219 38.60 16.32 12.15
CA GLN A 219 39.48 16.80 13.21
C GLN A 219 39.72 18.30 13.12
N ASP A 220 39.75 18.86 11.92
CA ASP A 220 39.83 20.32 11.71
C ASP A 220 38.49 20.96 12.07
N GLU A 221 38.56 21.99 12.90
CA GLU A 221 37.39 22.71 13.39
C GLU A 221 36.76 23.60 12.33
N LYS A 222 37.58 24.17 11.46
CA LYS A 222 37.08 25.06 10.41
C LYS A 222 36.23 24.27 9.42
N ASP A 223 36.74 23.13 8.97
CA ASP A 223 36.00 22.20 8.10
C ASP A 223 34.74 21.68 8.81
N ARG A 224 34.83 21.41 10.12
CA ARG A 224 33.68 21.00 10.91
C ARG A 224 32.60 22.07 10.96
N GLU A 225 32.93 23.35 11.10
CA GLU A 225 31.95 24.45 11.11
C GLU A 225 31.19 24.54 9.78
N ASP A 226 31.91 24.45 8.65
CA ASP A 226 31.28 24.46 7.32
C ASP A 226 30.36 23.26 7.12
N HIS A 227 30.76 22.09 7.60
CA HIS A 227 29.91 20.90 7.58
C HIS A 227 28.70 21.00 8.51
N LEU A 228 28.81 21.68 9.66
CA LEU A 228 27.67 21.94 10.54
C LEU A 228 26.65 22.89 9.90
N LYS A 229 27.11 23.90 9.14
CA LYS A 229 26.22 24.78 8.35
C LYS A 229 25.49 24.00 7.25
N GLN A 230 26.21 23.11 6.55
CA GLN A 230 25.59 22.22 5.56
C GLN A 230 24.58 21.27 6.20
N LEU A 231 24.90 20.72 7.37
CA LEU A 231 24.01 19.86 8.14
C LEU A 231 22.77 20.61 8.64
N GLU A 232 22.90 21.88 9.04
CA GLU A 232 21.78 22.73 9.44
C GLU A 232 20.84 23.00 8.28
N LYS A 233 21.38 23.26 7.07
CA LYS A 233 20.58 23.37 5.85
C LYS A 233 19.85 22.05 5.54
N ALA A 234 20.58 20.93 5.52
CA ALA A 234 20.01 19.61 5.26
C ALA A 234 18.93 19.23 6.29
N ARG A 235 19.09 19.66 7.55
CA ARG A 235 18.07 19.48 8.58
C ARG A 235 16.77 20.20 8.22
N LEU A 236 16.84 21.48 7.87
CA LEU A 236 15.67 22.29 7.51
C LEU A 236 14.98 21.74 6.26
N ASP A 237 15.75 21.28 5.27
CA ASP A 237 15.24 20.64 4.07
C ASP A 237 14.51 19.32 4.42
N ALA A 238 15.07 18.50 5.33
CA ALA A 238 14.45 17.26 5.80
C ALA A 238 13.13 17.50 6.57
N ASP A 239 13.08 18.53 7.43
CA ASP A 239 11.84 18.92 8.13
C ASP A 239 10.77 19.36 7.14
N THR A 240 11.13 20.22 6.19
CA THR A 240 10.23 20.73 5.15
C THR A 240 9.70 19.57 4.29
N MET A 241 10.56 18.62 3.91
CA MET A 241 10.15 17.42 3.17
C MET A 241 9.22 16.53 3.99
N ALA A 242 9.51 16.29 5.27
CA ALA A 242 8.69 15.45 6.12
C ALA A 242 7.29 16.05 6.32
N ASP A 243 7.18 17.36 6.47
CA ASP A 243 5.90 18.05 6.57
C ASP A 243 5.14 18.08 5.24
N ALA A 244 5.83 18.26 4.10
CA ALA A 244 5.23 18.14 2.78
C ALA A 244 4.70 16.71 2.50
N GLN A 245 5.46 15.68 2.88
CA GLN A 245 5.03 14.28 2.74
C GLN A 245 3.82 13.98 3.61
N ARG A 246 3.81 14.47 4.86
CA ARG A 246 2.66 14.33 5.76
C ARG A 246 1.43 15.03 5.21
N TYR A 247 1.58 16.27 4.74
CA TYR A 247 0.50 17.01 4.12
C TYR A 247 -0.06 16.27 2.90
N PHE A 248 0.82 15.77 2.03
CA PHE A 248 0.41 14.97 0.87
C PHE A 248 -0.38 13.72 1.28
N THR A 249 0.10 12.95 2.27
CA THR A 249 -0.61 11.75 2.72
C THR A 249 -1.94 12.08 3.38
N ASP A 250 -2.03 13.17 4.14
CA ASP A 250 -3.26 13.58 4.84
C ASP A 250 -4.29 14.14 3.85
N ASP A 251 -3.87 14.99 2.90
CA ASP A 251 -4.72 15.59 1.87
C ASP A 251 -5.31 14.51 0.94
N ARG A 252 -4.47 13.54 0.53
CA ARG A 252 -4.88 12.45 -0.37
C ARG A 252 -5.30 11.17 0.32
N ALA A 253 -5.45 11.14 1.64
CA ALA A 253 -5.83 9.93 2.38
C ALA A 253 -7.15 9.32 1.85
N LYS A 254 -8.16 10.17 1.61
CA LYS A 254 -9.47 9.73 1.10
C LYS A 254 -9.40 9.18 -0.32
N GLU A 255 -8.58 9.79 -1.18
CA GLU A 255 -8.37 9.35 -2.56
C GLU A 255 -7.62 8.01 -2.57
N MET A 256 -6.59 7.87 -1.75
CA MET A 256 -5.84 6.62 -1.56
C MET A 256 -6.76 5.50 -1.07
N ASP A 257 -7.58 5.74 -0.06
CA ASP A 257 -8.52 4.73 0.47
C ASP A 257 -9.54 4.31 -0.60
N THR A 258 -10.06 5.28 -1.36
CA THR A 258 -10.98 5.01 -2.47
C THR A 258 -10.31 4.13 -3.53
N LEU A 259 -9.09 4.47 -3.96
CA LEU A 259 -8.34 3.70 -4.95
C LEU A 259 -7.92 2.32 -4.44
N ILE A 260 -7.55 2.20 -3.16
CA ILE A 260 -7.25 0.92 -2.50
C ILE A 260 -8.49 0.03 -2.49
N SER A 261 -9.68 0.60 -2.25
CA SER A 261 -10.94 -0.16 -2.23
C SER A 261 -11.37 -0.61 -3.63
N ALA A 262 -11.09 0.19 -4.67
CA ALA A 262 -11.36 -0.13 -6.07
C ALA A 262 -10.35 -1.12 -6.66
N THR A 263 -9.12 -1.10 -6.15
CA THR A 263 -8.02 -1.97 -6.58
C THR A 263 -8.08 -3.32 -5.86
N LYS A 264 -7.75 -4.40 -6.56
CA LYS A 264 -7.79 -5.77 -5.99
C LYS A 264 -6.43 -6.45 -6.09
N GLY A 265 -6.23 -7.44 -5.23
CA GLY A 265 -5.10 -8.37 -5.34
C GLY A 265 -3.73 -7.68 -5.20
N PRO A 266 -2.73 -8.09 -6.01
CA PRO A 266 -1.34 -7.61 -5.87
C PRO A 266 -1.19 -6.09 -6.00
N ALA A 267 -1.97 -5.45 -6.87
CA ALA A 267 -1.91 -4.00 -7.06
C ALA A 267 -2.31 -3.21 -5.80
N ALA A 268 -3.28 -3.71 -5.03
CA ALA A 268 -3.69 -3.06 -3.79
C ALA A 268 -2.61 -3.18 -2.72
N VAL A 269 -1.93 -4.33 -2.69
CA VAL A 269 -0.79 -4.57 -1.78
C VAL A 269 0.37 -3.65 -2.13
N GLU A 270 0.68 -3.48 -3.41
CA GLU A 270 1.74 -2.57 -3.88
C GLU A 270 1.49 -1.12 -3.46
N LEU A 271 0.26 -0.63 -3.64
CA LEU A 271 -0.13 0.73 -3.24
C LEU A 271 0.00 0.92 -1.72
N ARG A 272 -0.54 -0.02 -0.92
CA ARG A 272 -0.42 0.01 0.55
C ARG A 272 1.03 -0.03 1.02
N LEU A 273 1.86 -0.87 0.40
CA LEU A 273 3.28 -0.99 0.73
C LEU A 273 4.03 0.31 0.42
N THR A 274 3.70 0.97 -0.69
CA THR A 274 4.33 2.25 -1.08
C THR A 274 3.94 3.36 -0.11
N VAL A 275 2.67 3.45 0.28
CA VAL A 275 2.21 4.40 1.31
C VAL A 275 2.88 4.12 2.66
N ALA A 276 2.98 2.85 3.06
CA ALA A 276 3.68 2.47 4.29
C ALA A 276 5.18 2.82 4.23
N LYS A 277 5.85 2.60 3.09
CA LYS A 277 7.25 3.00 2.89
C LYS A 277 7.42 4.52 3.00
N LEU A 278 6.53 5.30 2.39
CA LEU A 278 6.56 6.76 2.49
C LEU A 278 6.39 7.22 3.94
N SER A 279 5.38 6.70 4.65
CA SER A 279 5.14 7.02 6.08
C SER A 279 6.36 6.70 6.96
N LYS A 280 6.98 5.53 6.74
CA LYS A 280 8.24 5.16 7.42
C LYS A 280 9.39 6.11 7.10
N GLN A 281 9.56 6.53 5.85
CA GLN A 281 10.59 7.50 5.49
C GLN A 281 10.33 8.88 6.09
N THR A 282 9.06 9.30 6.19
CA THR A 282 8.68 10.54 6.88
C THR A 282 9.11 10.52 8.34
N THR A 283 8.91 9.39 9.05
CA THR A 283 9.35 9.27 10.45
C THR A 283 10.88 9.24 10.56
N GLU A 284 11.57 8.53 9.66
CA GLU A 284 13.03 8.50 9.60
C GLU A 284 13.63 9.89 9.32
N LEU A 285 13.03 10.68 8.41
CA LEU A 285 13.45 12.07 8.14
C LEU A 285 13.34 12.95 9.39
N LYS A 286 12.23 12.87 10.12
CA LYS A 286 12.04 13.62 11.38
C LYS A 286 13.04 13.21 12.45
N GLN A 287 13.29 11.91 12.59
CA GLN A 287 14.28 11.41 13.54
C GLN A 287 15.69 11.86 13.17
N MET A 288 16.05 11.80 11.89
CA MET A 288 17.35 12.23 11.40
C MET A 288 17.55 13.74 11.56
N SER A 289 16.51 14.53 11.29
CA SER A 289 16.51 15.97 11.56
C SER A 289 16.76 16.27 13.05
N THR A 290 16.07 15.55 13.94
CA THR A 290 16.25 15.70 15.40
C THR A 290 17.68 15.36 15.82
N ASN A 291 18.25 14.27 15.30
CA ASN A 291 19.64 13.89 15.56
C ASN A 291 20.64 14.94 15.05
N ALA A 292 20.41 15.46 13.84
CA ALA A 292 21.22 16.53 13.26
C ALA A 292 21.15 17.81 14.12
N ALA A 293 19.98 18.18 14.63
CA ALA A 293 19.82 19.31 15.55
C ALA A 293 20.70 19.16 16.80
N GLY A 294 20.73 17.97 17.40
CA GLY A 294 21.56 17.68 18.56
C GLY A 294 23.05 17.85 18.28
N LEU A 295 23.53 17.34 17.14
CA LEU A 295 24.93 17.49 16.72
C LEU A 295 25.32 18.95 16.44
N ILE A 296 24.42 19.72 15.83
CA ILE A 296 24.62 21.15 15.58
C ILE A 296 24.70 21.91 16.90
N GLN A 297 23.78 21.62 17.83
CA GLN A 297 23.77 22.26 19.15
C GLN A 297 25.04 21.93 19.96
N GLU A 298 25.49 20.68 19.93
CA GLU A 298 26.74 20.28 20.56
C GLU A 298 27.95 20.98 19.92
N GLY A 299 27.97 21.08 18.57
CA GLY A 299 28.99 21.81 17.84
C GLY A 299 29.07 23.28 18.24
N LYS A 300 27.92 23.98 18.26
CA LYS A 300 27.81 25.38 18.70
C LYS A 300 28.26 25.56 20.16
N ALA A 301 27.88 24.64 21.05
CA ALA A 301 28.31 24.68 22.45
C ALA A 301 29.83 24.47 22.62
N ARG A 302 30.44 23.59 21.82
CA ARG A 302 31.91 23.40 21.83
C ARG A 302 32.64 24.64 21.32
N GLN A 303 32.13 25.28 20.27
CA GLN A 303 32.69 26.52 19.74
C GLN A 303 32.63 27.65 20.77
N GLN A 304 31.48 27.83 21.43
CA GLN A 304 31.32 28.83 22.48
C GLN A 304 32.32 28.65 23.63
N ARG A 305 32.51 27.40 24.11
CA ARG A 305 33.52 27.11 25.14
C ARG A 305 34.95 27.46 24.72
N ARG A 306 35.27 27.36 23.43
CA ARG A 306 36.59 27.73 22.90
C ARG A 306 36.76 29.23 22.80
N GLU A 307 35.74 29.95 22.36
CA GLU A 307 35.73 31.41 22.36
C GLU A 307 35.94 31.93 23.78
N ASP A 308 35.19 31.40 24.76
CA ASP A 308 35.36 31.72 26.19
C ASP A 308 36.78 31.40 26.70
N SER A 309 37.33 30.24 26.30
CA SER A 309 38.70 29.84 26.67
C SER A 309 39.75 30.76 26.03
N SER A 310 39.58 31.15 24.76
CA SER A 310 40.49 32.05 24.06
C SER A 310 40.48 33.46 24.65
N LEU A 311 39.30 33.94 25.07
CA LEU A 311 39.15 35.19 25.82
C LEU A 311 39.85 35.11 27.17
N SER A 312 39.75 33.98 27.86
CA SER A 312 40.45 33.79 29.13
C SER A 312 41.98 33.82 28.96
N VAL A 313 42.51 33.20 27.91
CA VAL A 313 43.96 33.23 27.60
C VAL A 313 44.40 34.64 27.18
N PHE A 314 43.58 35.34 26.39
CA PHE A 314 43.84 36.73 26.03
C PHE A 314 43.83 37.65 27.26
N GLN A 315 42.88 37.47 28.18
CA GLN A 315 42.87 38.20 29.44
C GLN A 315 44.12 37.91 30.27
N ILE A 316 44.50 36.64 30.42
CA ILE A 316 45.71 36.26 31.17
C ILE A 316 46.97 36.89 30.55
N THR A 317 47.11 36.88 29.22
CA THR A 317 48.26 37.49 28.54
C THR A 317 48.29 39.00 28.69
N VAL A 318 47.15 39.68 28.54
CA VAL A 318 47.05 41.13 28.80
C VAL A 318 47.39 41.47 30.25
N TRP A 319 46.90 40.70 31.23
CA TRP A 319 47.24 40.90 32.64
C TRP A 319 48.74 40.67 32.90
N TYR A 320 49.33 39.68 32.24
CA TYR A 320 50.76 39.40 32.34
C TYR A 320 51.60 40.55 31.78
N ASP A 321 51.22 41.11 30.63
CA ASP A 321 51.90 42.27 30.01
C ASP A 321 51.77 43.51 30.89
N VAL A 322 50.59 43.77 31.45
CA VAL A 322 50.38 44.89 32.39
C VAL A 322 51.26 44.72 33.64
N LEU A 323 51.33 43.51 34.20
CA LEU A 323 52.15 43.22 35.38
C LEU A 323 53.64 43.34 35.08
N LEU A 324 54.08 42.91 33.89
CA LEU A 324 55.46 43.08 33.41
C LEU A 324 55.83 44.58 33.30
N VAL A 325 54.94 45.39 32.71
CA VAL A 325 55.15 46.84 32.59
C VAL A 325 55.22 47.51 33.97
N LEU A 326 54.32 47.16 34.89
CA LEU A 326 54.35 47.66 36.26
C LEU A 326 55.65 47.29 36.99
N LEU A 327 56.14 46.07 36.80
CA LEU A 327 57.39 45.60 37.39
C LEU A 327 58.60 46.36 36.82
N LEU A 328 58.63 46.61 35.51
CA LEU A 328 59.67 47.43 34.87
C LEU A 328 59.66 48.88 35.39
N VAL A 329 58.48 49.47 35.57
CA VAL A 329 58.34 50.82 36.15
C VAL A 329 58.86 50.85 37.59
N LEU A 330 58.53 49.85 38.42
CA LEU A 330 59.04 49.75 39.78
C LEU A 330 60.57 49.62 39.84
N LEU A 331 61.15 48.80 38.96
CA LEU A 331 62.61 48.67 38.85
C LEU A 331 63.28 49.98 38.44
N LEU A 332 62.69 50.73 37.50
CA LEU A 332 63.18 52.06 37.12
C LEU A 332 63.10 53.07 38.27
N LEU A 333 62.01 53.07 39.03
CA LEU A 333 61.86 53.93 40.21
C LEU A 333 62.87 53.60 41.31
N LEU A 334 63.11 52.31 41.57
CA LEU A 334 64.14 51.85 42.53
C LEU A 334 65.53 52.28 42.08
N TRP A 335 65.84 52.16 40.79
CA TRP A 335 67.12 52.59 40.24
C TRP A 335 67.34 54.11 40.38
N LEU A 336 66.32 54.92 40.07
CA LEU A 336 66.36 56.37 40.28
C LEU A 336 66.57 56.72 41.76
N PHE A 337 65.88 56.03 42.67
CA PHE A 337 66.03 56.24 44.11
C PHE A 337 67.46 55.92 44.59
N CYS A 338 68.06 54.83 44.12
CA CYS A 338 69.46 54.51 44.40
C CYS A 338 70.43 55.57 43.86
N CYS A 339 70.17 56.13 42.67
CA CYS A 339 70.99 57.20 42.11
C CYS A 339 70.92 58.50 42.93
N CYS A 340 69.79 58.79 43.58
CA CYS A 340 69.65 59.97 44.45
C CYS A 340 70.37 59.81 45.82
N LEU A 341 70.66 58.59 46.25
CA LEU A 341 71.33 58.30 47.52
C LEU A 341 72.86 58.27 47.43
N LEU A 342 73.40 58.14 46.22
CA LEU A 342 74.84 58.13 45.91
C LEU A 342 75.37 59.55 45.69
#